data_AF-A0A6P9AWD6-F1
#
_entry.id   AF-A0A6P9AWD6-F1
#
_cell.length_a   1.000
_cell.length_b   1.000
_cell.length_c   1.000
_cell.angle_alpha   90.00
_cell.angle_beta   90.00
_cell.angle_gamma   90.00
#
_symmetry.space_group_name_H-M   'P 1'
#
loop_
_entity.id
_entity.type
_entity.pdbx_description
1 polymer ?
#
loop_
_entity_poly.entity_id
_entity_poly.type
_entity_poly.pdbx_seq_one_letter_code
_entity_poly.pdbx_strand_id
1 'polypeptide(L)'
;MRTIVRHGLDFVAKFNAGEEFPPCTVEVYKLLEKVDYPRNQKNEIMAVIHPHLQDRDWQPLNPGDPMFLTLEGKTVAYDGEVTVFPTFVNEAAYYEKQQAFVTTAKEKLSAKGLRVS
;
A
#
# COMPACT_ATOMS: atom_id res chain seq x y z
N MET A 1 12.47 -10.31 8.11
CA MET A 1 11.38 -11.26 8.42
C MET A 1 11.53 -11.94 9.78
N ARG A 2 12.60 -12.70 10.07
CA ARG A 2 12.77 -13.44 11.36
C ARG A 2 12.56 -12.60 12.62
N THR A 3 13.14 -11.39 12.67
CA THR A 3 13.00 -10.47 13.81
C THR A 3 11.55 -10.05 14.05
N ILE A 4 10.80 -9.78 12.98
CA ILE A 4 9.39 -9.36 13.05
C ILE A 4 8.55 -10.51 13.61
N VAL A 5 8.75 -11.73 13.10
CA VAL A 5 8.06 -12.93 13.60
C VAL A 5 8.36 -13.15 15.08
N ARG A 6 9.64 -13.02 15.48
CA ARG A 6 10.03 -13.13 16.89
C ARG A 6 9.28 -12.11 17.74
N HIS A 7 9.25 -10.84 17.37
CA HIS A 7 8.53 -9.82 18.15
C HIS A 7 7.02 -10.05 18.20
N GLY A 8 6.42 -10.61 17.14
CA GLY A 8 5.03 -11.04 17.16
C GLY A 8 4.77 -12.16 18.18
N LEU A 9 5.65 -13.16 18.23
CA LEU A 9 5.57 -14.25 19.22
C LEU A 9 5.85 -13.75 20.64
N ASP A 10 6.83 -12.86 20.81
CA ASP A 10 7.16 -12.24 22.10
C ASP A 10 5.94 -11.46 22.63
N PHE A 11 5.25 -10.70 21.78
CA PHE A 11 4.03 -9.98 22.15
C PHE A 11 2.94 -10.95 22.67
N VAL A 12 2.69 -12.05 21.95
CA VAL A 12 1.69 -13.06 22.36
C VAL A 12 2.10 -13.73 23.68
N ALA A 13 3.38 -14.08 23.84
CA ALA A 13 3.88 -14.71 25.07
C ALA A 13 3.75 -13.78 26.28
N LYS A 14 4.09 -12.51 26.12
CA LYS A 14 3.95 -11.46 27.14
C LYS A 14 2.49 -11.25 27.55
N PHE A 15 1.59 -11.16 26.55
CA PHE A 15 0.17 -11.07 26.82
C PHE A 15 -0.31 -12.29 27.62
N ASN A 16 0.03 -13.51 27.21
CA ASN A 16 -0.35 -14.73 27.93
C ASN A 16 0.24 -14.81 29.36
N ALA A 17 1.38 -14.16 29.61
CA ALA A 17 1.99 -14.05 30.93
C ALA A 17 1.35 -12.97 31.83
N GLY A 18 0.34 -12.25 31.34
CA GLY A 18 -0.36 -11.21 32.09
C GLY A 18 0.22 -9.80 31.93
N GLU A 19 1.12 -9.56 30.96
CA GLU A 19 1.60 -8.21 30.67
C GLU A 19 0.43 -7.34 30.20
N GLU A 20 0.22 -6.20 30.88
CA GLU A 20 -0.77 -5.20 30.47
C GLU A 20 -0.15 -4.23 29.46
N PHE A 21 -0.86 -3.98 28.37
CA PHE A 21 -0.47 -3.04 27.34
C PHE A 21 -1.31 -1.77 27.47
N PRO A 22 -0.68 -0.58 27.60
CA PRO A 22 -1.43 0.67 27.68
C PRO A 22 -2.10 1.02 26.35
N PRO A 23 -3.10 1.93 26.36
CA PRO A 23 -3.64 2.49 25.13
C PRO A 23 -2.53 3.07 24.25
N CYS A 24 -2.66 2.93 22.94
CA CYS A 24 -1.67 3.44 21.99
C CYS A 24 -2.34 3.98 20.73
N THR A 25 -1.59 4.76 19.97
CA THR A 25 -1.99 5.26 18.65
C THR A 25 -0.94 4.86 17.63
N VAL A 26 -1.39 4.38 16.47
CA VAL A 26 -0.51 3.98 15.36
C VAL A 26 -0.98 4.61 14.05
N GLU A 27 -0.05 4.94 13.18
CA GLU A 27 -0.35 5.32 11.81
C GLU A 27 -0.55 4.06 10.97
N VAL A 28 -1.60 4.05 10.15
CA VAL A 28 -1.94 2.96 9.25
C VAL A 28 -2.23 3.50 7.86
N TYR A 29 -2.16 2.61 6.88
CA TYR A 29 -2.52 2.89 5.50
C TYR A 29 -3.75 2.06 5.15
N LYS A 30 -4.90 2.73 5.09
CA LYS A 30 -6.19 2.10 4.81
C LYS A 30 -6.38 2.01 3.30
N LEU A 31 -6.68 0.79 2.83
CA LEU A 31 -6.99 0.52 1.42
C LEU A 31 -8.14 1.42 0.94
N LEU A 32 -7.94 2.08 -0.21
CA LEU A 32 -8.99 2.83 -0.91
C LEU A 32 -9.48 2.02 -2.11
N GLU A 33 -8.62 1.85 -3.11
CA GLU A 33 -8.97 1.16 -4.35
C GLU A 33 -7.76 0.49 -5.01
N LYS A 34 -8.05 -0.35 -6.01
CA LYS A 34 -7.06 -0.99 -6.86
C LYS A 34 -6.97 -0.20 -8.16
N VAL A 35 -5.76 0.04 -8.64
CA VAL A 35 -5.51 0.68 -9.93
C VAL A 35 -4.92 -0.36 -10.88
N ASP A 36 -5.57 -0.64 -12.00
CA ASP A 36 -5.03 -1.52 -13.05
C ASP A 36 -4.04 -0.75 -13.94
N TYR A 37 -3.24 -1.50 -14.69
CA TYR A 37 -2.50 -0.95 -15.82
C TYR A 37 -3.47 -0.46 -16.90
N PRO A 38 -3.13 0.62 -17.63
CA PRO A 38 -3.81 0.93 -18.88
C PRO A 38 -3.74 -0.25 -19.85
N ARG A 39 -4.89 -0.68 -20.37
CA ARG A 39 -5.00 -1.82 -21.29
C ARG A 39 -5.70 -1.44 -22.58
N ASN A 40 -5.41 -2.20 -23.63
CA ASN A 40 -6.15 -2.10 -24.89
C ASN A 40 -7.42 -2.97 -24.88
N GLN A 41 -8.14 -2.95 -26.00
CA GLN A 41 -9.38 -3.74 -26.19
C GLN A 41 -9.18 -5.26 -26.11
N LYS A 42 -7.95 -5.76 -26.28
CA LYS A 42 -7.57 -7.17 -26.13
C LYS A 42 -7.10 -7.52 -24.73
N ASN A 43 -7.24 -6.59 -23.78
CA ASN A 43 -6.80 -6.72 -22.38
C ASN A 43 -5.26 -6.81 -22.22
N GLU A 44 -4.50 -6.39 -23.23
CA GLU A 44 -3.03 -6.32 -23.18
C GLU A 44 -2.60 -5.00 -22.53
N ILE A 45 -1.52 -5.04 -21.74
CA ILE A 45 -0.96 -3.87 -21.05
C ILE A 45 -0.34 -2.92 -22.08
N MET A 46 -0.73 -1.64 -22.01
CA MET A 46 -0.31 -0.57 -22.92
C MET A 46 0.68 0.41 -22.30
N ALA A 47 0.85 0.37 -20.98
CA ALA A 47 1.76 1.23 -20.25
C ALA A 47 2.34 0.51 -19.03
N VAL A 48 3.58 0.83 -18.68
CA VAL A 48 4.26 0.31 -17.48
C VAL A 48 4.22 1.34 -16.36
N ILE A 49 4.56 0.93 -15.14
CA ILE A 49 4.73 1.88 -14.02
C ILE A 49 5.77 2.93 -14.43
N HIS A 50 5.44 4.21 -14.21
CA HIS A 50 6.35 5.31 -14.49
C HIS A 50 7.59 5.22 -13.57
N PRO A 51 8.81 5.51 -14.04
CA PRO A 51 10.01 5.51 -13.20
C PRO A 51 9.99 6.43 -11.97
N HIS A 52 9.02 7.36 -11.91
CA HIS A 52 8.84 8.27 -10.77
C HIS A 52 7.92 7.68 -9.69
N LEU A 53 7.18 6.62 -10.01
CA LEU A 53 6.35 5.86 -9.08
C LEU A 53 6.98 4.50 -8.72
N GLN A 54 7.78 3.92 -9.62
CA GLN A 54 8.50 2.67 -9.38
C GLN A 54 9.32 2.74 -8.08
N ASP A 55 9.20 1.69 -7.26
CA ASP A 55 9.88 1.53 -5.97
C ASP A 55 9.55 2.62 -4.92
N ARG A 56 8.43 3.33 -5.08
CA ARG A 56 7.98 4.40 -4.17
C ARG A 56 6.74 4.04 -3.38
N ASP A 57 6.57 2.76 -3.03
CA ASP A 57 5.55 2.32 -2.09
C ASP A 57 5.55 3.17 -0.81
N TRP A 58 4.35 3.49 -0.33
CA TRP A 58 4.09 4.28 0.88
C TRP A 58 4.50 5.77 0.81
N GLN A 59 5.03 6.24 -0.32
CA GLN A 59 5.31 7.66 -0.55
C GLN A 59 4.07 8.39 -1.08
N PRO A 60 3.96 9.72 -0.92
CA PRO A 60 2.83 10.47 -1.47
C PRO A 60 2.75 10.39 -3.00
N LEU A 61 1.56 10.15 -3.53
CA LEU A 61 1.19 10.34 -4.93
C LEU A 61 0.12 11.43 -5.00
N ASN A 62 0.47 12.58 -5.59
CA ASN A 62 -0.40 13.76 -5.64
C ASN A 62 -1.12 13.86 -6.98
N PRO A 63 -2.28 14.55 -7.04
CA PRO A 63 -2.94 14.85 -8.30
C PRO A 63 -1.96 15.47 -9.31
N GLY A 64 -1.88 14.90 -10.51
CA GLY A 64 -0.95 15.31 -11.56
C GLY A 64 0.41 14.57 -11.55
N ASP A 65 0.76 13.82 -10.49
CA ASP A 65 2.01 13.07 -10.45
C ASP A 65 1.99 11.89 -11.46
N PRO A 66 3.14 11.56 -12.08
CA PRO A 66 3.21 10.52 -13.10
C PRO A 66 3.03 9.10 -12.54
N MET A 67 2.04 8.35 -13.06
CA MET A 67 1.76 6.95 -12.66
C MET A 67 2.25 5.92 -13.67
N PHE A 68 1.97 6.14 -14.95
CA PHE A 68 2.31 5.20 -16.02
C PHE A 68 3.08 5.87 -17.15
N LEU A 69 3.84 5.06 -17.88
CA LEU A 69 4.57 5.45 -19.09
C LEU A 69 4.18 4.50 -20.23
N THR A 70 3.59 5.02 -21.31
CA THR A 70 3.27 4.22 -22.49
C THR A 70 4.54 3.90 -23.29
N LEU A 71 4.46 2.90 -24.18
CA LEU A 71 5.59 2.54 -25.06
C LEU A 71 5.97 3.68 -26.03
N GLU A 72 5.03 4.57 -26.33
CA GLU A 72 5.23 5.78 -27.14
C GLU A 72 5.85 6.94 -26.32
N GLY A 73 6.18 6.72 -25.05
CA GLY A 73 6.80 7.72 -24.18
C GLY A 73 5.81 8.72 -23.58
N LYS A 74 4.50 8.44 -23.63
CA LYS A 74 3.49 9.32 -23.02
C LYS A 74 3.31 8.99 -21.55
N THR A 75 3.31 10.02 -20.71
CA THR A 75 2.99 9.90 -19.28
C THR A 75 1.47 9.90 -19.07
N VAL A 76 1.00 8.99 -18.21
CA VAL A 76 -0.35 9.03 -17.61
C VAL A 76 -0.19 9.50 -16.18
N ALA A 77 -0.76 10.65 -15.86
CA ALA A 77 -0.73 11.25 -14.54
C ALA A 77 -1.87 10.72 -13.66
N TYR A 78 -1.69 10.80 -12.35
CA TYR A 78 -2.72 10.53 -11.36
C TYR A 78 -3.82 11.59 -11.46
N ASP A 79 -5.06 11.14 -11.65
CA ASP A 79 -6.24 11.98 -11.87
C ASP A 79 -7.17 12.05 -10.64
N GLY A 80 -6.76 11.46 -9.51
CA GLY A 80 -7.49 11.58 -8.25
C GLY A 80 -7.46 13.01 -7.68
N GLU A 81 -8.37 13.30 -6.76
CA GLU A 81 -8.55 14.65 -6.20
C GLU A 81 -7.63 14.96 -5.01
N VAL A 82 -7.14 13.91 -4.33
CA VAL A 82 -6.38 14.03 -3.07
C VAL A 82 -5.12 13.20 -3.13
N THR A 83 -4.13 13.56 -2.31
CA THR A 83 -2.91 12.76 -2.17
C THR A 83 -3.24 11.38 -1.58
N VAL A 84 -2.72 10.34 -2.23
CA VAL A 84 -2.80 8.94 -1.77
C VAL A 84 -1.41 8.36 -1.57
N PHE A 85 -1.35 7.16 -1.00
CA PHE A 85 -0.10 6.45 -0.77
C PHE A 85 -0.18 5.08 -1.46
N PRO A 86 0.41 4.92 -2.65
CA PRO A 86 0.37 3.67 -3.40
C PRO A 86 1.19 2.59 -2.70
N THR A 87 0.79 1.34 -2.83
CA THR A 87 1.51 0.17 -2.31
C THR A 87 1.29 -1.06 -3.17
N PHE A 88 2.18 -2.05 -3.04
CA PHE A 88 2.35 -3.19 -3.93
C PHE A 88 2.58 -2.74 -5.38
N VAL A 89 3.39 -1.69 -5.54
CA VAL A 89 3.69 -1.12 -6.85
C VAL A 89 4.45 -2.15 -7.67
N ASN A 90 3.87 -2.51 -8.81
CA ASN A 90 4.48 -3.42 -9.79
C ASN A 90 4.70 -4.87 -9.30
N GLU A 91 3.84 -5.36 -8.42
CA GLU A 91 3.91 -6.76 -7.94
C GLU A 91 3.60 -7.75 -9.07
N ALA A 92 4.52 -8.67 -9.34
CA ALA A 92 4.44 -9.62 -10.44
C ALA A 92 3.17 -10.50 -10.38
N ALA A 93 2.78 -10.94 -9.18
CA ALA A 93 1.59 -11.78 -9.00
C ALA A 93 0.26 -11.03 -9.27
N TYR A 94 0.29 -9.71 -9.42
CA TYR A 94 -0.91 -8.86 -9.56
C TYR A 94 -1.24 -8.48 -11.00
N TYR A 95 -0.34 -8.78 -11.96
CA TYR A 95 -0.59 -8.60 -13.39
C TYR A 95 -1.85 -9.32 -13.88
N GLU A 96 -2.05 -10.57 -13.45
CA GLU A 96 -3.24 -11.38 -13.76
C GLU A 96 -4.49 -10.92 -13.01
N LYS A 97 -4.32 -10.13 -11.95
CA LYS A 97 -5.38 -9.62 -11.08
C LYS A 97 -5.85 -8.22 -11.46
N GLN A 98 -5.33 -7.68 -12.57
CA GLN A 98 -5.63 -6.34 -13.05
C GLN A 98 -5.33 -5.28 -11.98
N GLN A 99 -4.14 -5.37 -11.38
CA GLN A 99 -3.72 -4.49 -10.30
C GLN A 99 -2.25 -4.14 -10.46
N ALA A 100 -1.98 -2.90 -10.86
CA ALA A 100 -0.65 -2.31 -10.93
C ALA A 100 -0.15 -1.87 -9.55
N PHE A 101 -1.06 -1.34 -8.73
CA PHE A 101 -0.86 -1.00 -7.32
C PHE A 101 -2.23 -0.82 -6.65
N VAL A 102 -2.24 -0.59 -5.34
CA VAL A 102 -3.42 -0.12 -4.62
C VAL A 102 -3.15 1.25 -4.01
N THR A 103 -4.15 2.12 -3.98
CA THR A 103 -4.07 3.40 -3.28
C THR A 103 -4.53 3.23 -1.84
N THR A 104 -3.93 4.01 -0.95
CA THR A 104 -4.29 4.02 0.46
C THR A 104 -4.40 5.44 0.99
N ALA A 105 -5.23 5.61 2.02
CA ALA A 105 -5.27 6.80 2.85
C ALA A 105 -4.47 6.56 4.14
N LYS A 106 -3.63 7.54 4.51
CA LYS A 106 -2.91 7.50 5.79
C LYS A 106 -3.84 7.96 6.91
N GLU A 107 -4.08 7.10 7.90
CA GLU A 107 -4.96 7.36 9.04
C GLU A 107 -4.22 7.09 10.37
N LYS A 108 -4.71 7.69 11.47
CA LYS A 108 -4.25 7.37 12.83
C LYS A 108 -5.34 6.59 13.55
N LEU A 109 -5.04 5.36 13.98
CA LEU A 109 -5.94 4.53 14.77
C LEU A 109 -5.47 4.46 16.21
N SER A 110 -6.42 4.46 17.14
CA SER A 110 -6.14 4.31 18.57
C SER A 110 -6.70 2.99 19.09
N ALA A 111 -5.87 2.24 19.82
CA ALA A 111 -6.26 1.03 20.52
C ALA A 111 -6.45 1.34 22.01
N LYS A 112 -7.46 0.71 22.63
CA LYS A 112 -7.62 0.71 24.08
C LYS A 112 -6.50 -0.14 24.71
N GLY A 113 -6.28 0.05 26.00
CA GLY A 113 -5.39 -0.83 26.77
C GLY A 113 -5.89 -2.28 26.71
N LEU A 114 -4.93 -3.22 26.71
CA LEU A 114 -5.15 -4.64 26.56
C LEU A 114 -4.55 -5.39 27.76
N ARG A 115 -5.30 -6.32 28.33
CA ARG A 115 -4.87 -7.20 29.43
C ARG A 115 -5.58 -8.54 29.35
N VAL A 116 -5.05 -9.55 30.03
CA VAL A 116 -5.71 -10.86 30.17
C VAL A 116 -7.02 -10.67 30.95
N SER A 117 -8.07 -11.36 30.51
CA SER A 117 -9.38 -11.33 31.17
C SER A 117 -9.39 -12.11 32.48
#